data_AF-B1Z880-F1
#
_entry.id   AF-B1Z880-F1
#
_cell.length_a   1.000
_cell.length_b   1.000
_cell.length_c   1.000
_cell.angle_alpha   90.00
_cell.angle_beta   90.00
_cell.angle_gamma   90.00
#
_symmetry.space_group_name_H-M   'P 1'
#
loop_
_entity.id
_entity.type
_entity.pdbx_description
1 polymer ?
#
loop_
_entity_poly.entity_id
_entity_poly.type
_entity_poly.pdbx_seq_one_letter_code
_entity_poly.pdbx_strand_id
1 'polypeptide(L)'
;MRRFSALFLAMALVPGAASALSMTDTLEAWKQSSAMDRLQLATRFGKSFVSVNESFTAGYFVKCIDDVAGYPNAQNAKIEDAMRECVASQLRMTGKGQADD
;
A
#
# COMPACT_ATOMS: atom_id res chain seq x y z
N MET A 1 -30.88 52.72 -17.50
CA MET A 1 -30.71 51.27 -17.21
C MET A 1 -29.22 50.97 -17.17
N ARG A 2 -28.65 50.65 -16.01
CA ARG A 2 -27.22 50.33 -15.89
C ARG A 2 -27.07 49.18 -14.91
N ARG A 3 -27.11 47.95 -15.43
CA ARG A 3 -26.83 46.71 -14.71
C ARG A 3 -25.33 46.46 -14.85
N PHE A 4 -24.58 46.57 -13.76
CA PHE A 4 -23.26 45.97 -13.65
C PHE A 4 -23.30 44.97 -12.50
N SER A 5 -23.69 43.74 -12.84
CA SER A 5 -23.49 42.57 -11.99
C SER A 5 -22.00 42.25 -11.99
N ALA A 6 -21.38 42.29 -10.81
CA ALA A 6 -20.07 41.73 -10.57
C ALA A 6 -20.18 40.77 -9.40
N LEU A 7 -20.45 39.50 -9.71
CA LEU A 7 -20.39 38.38 -8.78
C LEU A 7 -19.73 37.24 -9.52
N PHE A 8 -18.40 37.20 -9.48
CA PHE A 8 -17.64 35.99 -9.82
C PHE A 8 -16.39 35.95 -8.95
N LEU A 9 -16.57 35.48 -7.72
CA LEU A 9 -15.48 34.90 -6.94
C LEU A 9 -15.98 33.61 -6.30
N ALA A 10 -16.12 32.57 -7.13
CA ALA A 10 -16.25 31.20 -6.65
C ALA A 10 -14.90 30.52 -6.87
N MET A 11 -14.00 30.68 -5.91
CA MET A 11 -12.75 29.92 -5.85
C MET A 11 -13.14 28.50 -5.45
N ALA A 12 -13.20 27.60 -6.44
CA ALA A 12 -13.44 26.18 -6.21
C ALA A 12 -12.22 25.59 -5.48
N LEU A 13 -12.30 25.53 -4.15
CA LEU A 13 -11.50 24.61 -3.35
C LEU A 13 -11.99 23.21 -3.65
N VAL A 14 -11.41 22.59 -4.68
CA VAL A 14 -11.54 21.14 -4.88
C VAL A 14 -10.66 20.49 -3.80
N PRO A 15 -11.19 19.73 -2.84
CA PRO A 15 -10.36 18.90 -1.99
C PRO A 15 -9.73 17.87 -2.92
N GLY A 16 -8.41 17.95 -3.13
CA GLY A 16 -7.70 16.89 -3.81
C GLY A 16 -7.93 15.60 -3.04
N ALA A 17 -8.65 14.64 -3.64
CA ALA A 17 -8.75 13.31 -3.09
C ALA A 17 -7.33 12.76 -2.98
N ALA A 18 -6.79 12.68 -1.76
CA ALA A 18 -5.58 11.94 -1.50
C ALA A 18 -5.83 10.53 -2.02
N SER A 19 -5.19 10.17 -3.13
CA SER A 19 -5.40 8.88 -3.76
C SER A 19 -4.90 7.82 -2.78
N ALA A 20 -5.80 6.95 -2.33
CA ALA A 20 -5.45 5.90 -1.38
C ALA A 20 -4.37 5.00 -1.98
N LEU A 21 -3.39 4.62 -1.16
CA LEU A 21 -2.29 3.75 -1.57
C LEU A 21 -2.82 2.45 -2.18
N SER A 22 -2.24 2.05 -3.31
CA SER A 22 -2.64 0.91 -4.13
C SER A 22 -1.47 -0.05 -4.36
N MET A 23 -1.77 -1.30 -4.69
CA MET A 23 -0.76 -2.33 -5.01
C MET A 23 0.14 -1.96 -6.20
N THR A 24 -0.38 -1.12 -7.10
CA THR A 24 0.32 -0.67 -8.31
C THR A 24 1.32 0.45 -8.04
N ASP A 25 1.24 1.09 -6.87
CA ASP A 25 2.17 2.14 -6.49
C ASP A 25 3.53 1.55 -6.12
N THR A 26 4.55 2.40 -6.15
CA THR A 26 5.93 2.00 -5.89
C THR A 26 6.23 1.90 -4.40
N LEU A 27 7.34 1.25 -4.04
CA LEU A 27 7.84 1.25 -2.66
C LEU A 27 8.28 2.64 -2.18
N GLU A 28 8.66 3.54 -3.09
CA GLU A 28 8.84 4.95 -2.73
C GLU A 28 7.53 5.59 -2.26
N ALA A 29 6.42 5.39 -2.99
CA ALA A 29 5.12 5.88 -2.60
C ALA A 29 4.67 5.29 -1.25
N TRP A 30 4.95 4.00 -1.01
CA TRP A 30 4.73 3.37 0.29
C TRP A 30 5.44 4.14 1.42
N LYS A 31 6.73 4.47 1.26
CA LYS A 31 7.52 5.19 2.29
C LYS A 31 7.01 6.61 2.54
N GLN A 32 6.54 7.28 1.50
CA GLN A 32 6.02 8.66 1.59
C GLN A 32 4.59 8.71 2.13
N SER A 33 3.88 7.58 2.10
CA SER A 33 2.49 7.50 2.56
C SER A 33 2.34 7.51 4.09
N SER A 34 1.15 7.89 4.55
CA SER A 34 0.84 7.90 5.97
C SER A 34 0.84 6.49 6.56
N ALA A 35 1.06 6.37 7.86
CA ALA A 35 0.93 5.08 8.55
C ALA A 35 -0.49 4.48 8.39
N MET A 36 -1.51 5.34 8.29
CA MET A 36 -2.89 4.91 8.09
C MET A 36 -3.10 4.29 6.70
N ASP A 37 -2.56 4.91 5.64
CA ASP A 37 -2.70 4.39 4.27
C ASP A 37 -2.02 3.03 4.12
N ARG A 38 -0.79 2.90 4.68
CA ARG A 38 -0.06 1.63 4.74
C ARG A 38 -0.85 0.55 5.47
N LEU A 39 -1.40 0.88 6.64
CA LEU A 39 -2.20 -0.05 7.42
C LEU A 39 -3.48 -0.46 6.70
N GLN A 40 -4.16 0.47 6.03
CA GLN A 40 -5.37 0.16 5.26
C GLN A 40 -5.07 -0.80 4.11
N LEU A 41 -4.01 -0.55 3.34
CA LEU A 41 -3.60 -1.44 2.26
C LEU A 41 -3.15 -2.81 2.78
N ALA A 42 -2.31 -2.84 3.83
CA ALA A 42 -1.86 -4.07 4.48
C ALA A 42 -3.03 -4.88 5.10
N THR A 43 -4.06 -4.21 5.60
CA THR A 43 -5.28 -4.87 6.10
C THR A 43 -6.01 -5.60 4.98
N ARG A 44 -6.02 -5.05 3.75
CA ARG A 44 -6.59 -5.73 2.58
C ARG A 44 -5.79 -6.99 2.27
N PHE A 45 -4.46 -6.94 2.29
CA PHE A 45 -3.62 -8.13 2.14
C PHE A 45 -3.90 -9.17 3.22
N GLY A 46 -3.94 -8.76 4.49
CA GLY A 46 -4.22 -9.66 5.60
C GLY A 46 -5.55 -10.41 5.38
N LYS A 47 -6.62 -9.69 5.03
CA LYS A 47 -7.92 -10.31 4.71
C LYS A 47 -7.85 -11.30 3.54
N SER A 48 -7.05 -11.01 2.52
CA SER A 48 -6.89 -11.87 1.35
C SER A 48 -6.10 -13.15 1.63
N PHE A 49 -5.15 -13.12 2.57
CA PHE A 49 -4.20 -14.23 2.77
C PHE A 49 -4.36 -14.99 4.09
N VAL A 50 -5.11 -14.46 5.07
CA VAL A 50 -5.23 -15.08 6.40
C VAL A 50 -5.76 -16.52 6.37
N SER A 51 -6.59 -16.88 5.39
CA SER A 51 -7.09 -18.26 5.21
C SER A 51 -6.01 -19.24 4.76
N VAL A 52 -4.93 -18.76 4.13
CA VAL A 52 -3.78 -19.57 3.69
C VAL A 52 -2.81 -19.80 4.86
N ASN A 53 -2.57 -18.77 5.66
CA ASN A 53 -1.75 -18.82 6.86
C ASN A 53 -2.18 -17.71 7.82
N GLU A 54 -2.52 -18.06 9.06
CA GLU A 54 -2.98 -17.12 10.10
C GLU A 54 -1.95 -16.03 10.46
N SER A 55 -0.67 -16.27 10.13
CA SER A 55 0.39 -15.28 10.30
C SER A 55 0.29 -14.10 9.32
N PHE A 56 -0.46 -14.23 8.23
CA PHE A 56 -0.68 -13.16 7.25
C PHE A 56 -1.64 -12.10 7.79
N THR A 57 -1.16 -11.35 8.78
CA THR A 57 -1.87 -10.24 9.42
C THR A 57 -1.54 -8.91 8.75
N ALA A 58 -2.34 -7.88 9.00
CA ALA A 58 -2.02 -6.52 8.57
C ALA A 58 -0.64 -6.07 9.10
N GLY A 59 -0.35 -6.36 10.38
CA GLY A 59 0.92 -6.02 11.01
C GLY A 59 2.11 -6.73 10.35
N TYR A 60 1.93 -7.99 9.96
CA TYR A 60 2.93 -8.73 9.20
C TYR A 60 3.26 -8.03 7.86
N PHE A 61 2.23 -7.69 7.08
CA PHE A 61 2.43 -7.04 5.78
C PHE A 61 3.03 -5.64 5.90
N VAL A 62 2.61 -4.83 6.89
CA VAL A 62 3.24 -3.52 7.13
C VAL A 62 4.73 -3.69 7.38
N LYS A 63 5.09 -4.56 8.34
CA LYS A 63 6.48 -4.78 8.71
C LYS A 63 7.32 -5.27 7.54
N CYS A 64 6.83 -6.31 6.85
CA CYS A 64 7.59 -6.90 5.75
C CYS A 64 7.77 -5.92 4.58
N ILE A 65 6.73 -5.16 4.19
CA ILE A 65 6.86 -4.18 3.10
C ILE A 65 7.75 -3.00 3.53
N ASP A 66 7.67 -2.55 4.80
CA ASP A 66 8.61 -1.55 5.34
C ASP A 66 10.07 -2.04 5.25
N ASP A 67 10.32 -3.31 5.60
CA ASP A 67 11.65 -3.92 5.51
C ASP A 67 12.14 -3.96 4.04
N VAL A 68 11.28 -4.33 3.06
CA VAL A 68 11.64 -4.32 1.63
C VAL A 68 11.86 -2.89 1.11
N ALA A 69 11.02 -1.93 1.49
CA ALA A 69 11.17 -0.53 1.11
C ALA A 69 12.41 0.14 1.75
N GLY A 70 12.99 -0.49 2.77
CA GLY A 70 14.29 -0.10 3.34
C GLY A 70 15.45 -0.22 2.34
N TYR A 71 15.36 -1.10 1.34
CA TYR A 71 16.43 -1.33 0.37
C TYR A 71 16.51 -0.19 -0.67
N PRO A 72 17.64 0.51 -0.83
CA PRO A 72 17.77 1.64 -1.74
C PRO A 72 17.45 1.32 -3.21
N ASN A 73 17.75 0.09 -3.64
CA ASN A 73 17.53 -0.38 -5.01
C ASN A 73 16.10 -0.91 -5.27
N ALA A 74 15.25 -0.99 -4.25
CA ALA A 74 13.89 -1.54 -4.38
C ALA A 74 12.82 -0.46 -4.63
N GLN A 75 13.19 0.83 -4.58
CA GLN A 75 12.24 1.95 -4.52
C GLN A 75 11.27 2.04 -5.71
N ASN A 76 11.70 1.57 -6.90
CA ASN A 76 10.89 1.55 -8.12
C ASN A 76 10.02 0.27 -8.25
N ALA A 77 10.22 -0.73 -7.40
CA ALA A 77 9.39 -1.93 -7.39
C ALA A 77 7.97 -1.60 -6.92
N LYS A 78 6.99 -2.37 -7.38
CA LYS A 78 5.60 -2.17 -6.95
C LYS A 78 5.38 -2.77 -5.56
N ILE A 79 4.41 -2.23 -4.84
CA ILE A 79 3.96 -2.79 -3.56
C ILE A 79 3.49 -4.25 -3.75
N GLU A 80 2.88 -4.58 -4.89
CA GLU A 80 2.52 -5.96 -5.23
C GLU A 80 3.73 -6.91 -5.23
N ASP A 81 4.87 -6.48 -5.77
CA ASP A 81 6.08 -7.31 -5.86
C ASP A 81 6.63 -7.60 -4.46
N ALA A 82 6.67 -6.58 -3.60
CA ALA A 82 7.06 -6.74 -2.20
C ALA A 82 6.08 -7.64 -1.43
N MET A 83 4.77 -7.48 -1.65
CA MET A 83 3.76 -8.34 -1.04
C MET A 83 3.95 -9.81 -1.43
N ARG A 84 4.23 -10.09 -2.71
CA ARG A 84 4.52 -11.45 -3.18
C ARG A 84 5.76 -12.02 -2.51
N GLU A 85 6.83 -11.23 -2.36
CA GLU A 85 8.03 -11.68 -1.66
C GLU A 85 7.75 -11.93 -0.16
N CYS A 86 6.94 -11.10 0.49
CA CYS A 86 6.50 -11.34 1.86
C CYS A 86 5.77 -12.69 1.98
N VAL A 87 4.77 -12.93 1.13
CA VAL A 87 4.04 -14.21 1.13
C VAL A 87 5.00 -15.39 0.90
N ALA A 88 5.89 -15.30 -0.09
CA ALA A 88 6.86 -16.35 -0.38
C ALA A 88 7.80 -16.59 0.81
N SER A 89 8.33 -15.53 1.40
CA SER A 89 9.22 -15.58 2.57
C SER A 89 8.55 -16.26 3.76
N GLN A 90 7.30 -15.89 4.10
CA GLN A 90 6.58 -16.52 5.21
C GLN A 90 6.30 -18.01 4.97
N LEU A 91 5.97 -18.38 3.73
CA LEU A 91 5.74 -19.79 3.39
C LEU A 91 7.02 -20.62 3.47
N ARG A 92 8.18 -20.05 3.09
CA ARG A 92 9.50 -20.68 3.30
C ARG A 92 9.79 -20.85 4.80
N MET A 93 9.55 -19.83 5.61
CA MET A 93 9.78 -19.88 7.06
C MET A 93 8.88 -20.87 7.81
N THR A 94 7.66 -21.07 7.33
CA THR A 94 6.69 -22.00 7.94
C THR A 94 6.80 -23.44 7.42
N GLY A 95 7.79 -23.75 6.59
CA GLY A 95 8.01 -25.09 6.02
C GLY A 95 6.97 -25.52 4.98
N LYS A 96 5.96 -24.70 4.70
CA LYS A 96 4.95 -24.96 3.65
C LYS A 96 5.44 -24.67 2.23
N GLY A 97 6.56 -23.97 2.08
CA GLY A 97 7.18 -23.64 0.79
C GLY A 97 8.12 -24.73 0.23
N GLN A 98 8.32 -25.82 0.96
CA GLN A 98 9.15 -26.94 0.56
C GLN A 98 8.22 -28.13 0.28
N ALA A 99 7.48 -28.05 -0.83
CA ALA A 99 6.91 -29.25 -1.45
C ALA A 99 8.02 -29.87 -2.29
N ASP A 100 8.23 -31.17 -2.05
CA ASP A 100 9.32 -32.01 -2.48
C ASP A 100 9.58 -32.01 -4.01
N ASP A 101 10.85 -32.18 -4.39
CA ASP A 101 11.29 -32.66 -5.72
C ASP A 101 10.69 -34.05 -6.04
#